data_AF-A0A519Q0H7-F1
#
_entry.id   AF-A0A519Q0H7-F1
#
_cell.length_a   1.000
_cell.length_b   1.000
_cell.length_c   1.000
_cell.angle_alpha   90.00
_cell.angle_beta   90.00
_cell.angle_gamma   90.00
#
_symmetry.space_group_name_H-M   'P 1'
#
loop_
_entity.id
_entity.type
_entity.pdbx_description
1 polymer ?
#
loop_
_entity_poly.entity_id
_entity_poly.type
_entity_poly.pdbx_seq_one_letter_code
_entity_poly.pdbx_strand_id
1 'polypeptide(L)' 'MAAKIVQFNTDARDKMLRGVNVLANAVKVTLGPKGRNVVIQKSFGAPRSTKDGVSVAKEIELEDAFENMGAQMIREVA' A
#
# COMPACT_ATOMS: atom_id res chain seq x y z
N MET A 1 18.33 -17.80 -13.64
CA MET A 1 17.16 -17.54 -12.76
C MET A 1 17.62 -16.67 -11.62
N ALA A 2 16.85 -15.65 -11.23
CA ALA A 2 17.18 -14.87 -10.03
C ALA A 2 17.04 -15.75 -8.78
N ALA A 3 17.91 -15.55 -7.79
CA ALA A 3 17.81 -16.24 -6.50
C ALA A 3 16.48 -15.86 -5.81
N LYS A 4 15.81 -16.85 -5.23
CA LYS A 4 14.55 -16.64 -4.49
C LYS A 4 14.83 -16.60 -3.00
N ILE A 5 14.22 -15.63 -2.31
CA ILE A 5 14.22 -15.55 -0.84
C ILE A 5 12.97 -16.26 -0.33
N VAL A 6 13.14 -17.15 0.64
CA VAL A 6 12.03 -17.88 1.28
C VAL A 6 12.03 -17.54 2.77
N GLN A 7 10.89 -17.11 3.28
CA GLN A 7 10.65 -16.85 4.70
C GLN A 7 9.50 -17.71 5.20
N PHE A 8 9.52 -18.06 6.48
CA PHE A 8 8.56 -18.97 7.09
C PHE A 8 7.94 -18.38 8.36
N ASN A 9 6.83 -18.98 8.78
CA ASN A 9 6.20 -18.76 10.07
C ASN A 9 5.84 -17.27 10.32
N THR A 10 6.08 -16.81 11.55
CA THR A 10 5.65 -15.51 12.07
C THR A 10 6.36 -14.36 11.37
N ASP A 11 7.67 -14.47 11.10
CA ASP A 11 8.43 -13.41 10.43
C ASP A 11 7.83 -13.04 9.06
N ALA A 12 7.46 -14.05 8.26
CA ALA A 12 6.82 -13.83 6.97
C ALA A 12 5.45 -13.15 7.12
N ARG A 13 4.65 -13.57 8.11
CA ARG A 13 3.34 -12.96 8.40
C ARG A 13 3.48 -11.52 8.90
N ASP A 14 4.45 -11.23 9.75
CA ASP A 14 4.68 -9.91 10.32
C ASP A 14 5.13 -8.91 9.25
N LYS A 15 5.91 -9.34 8.26
CA LYS A 15 6.23 -8.51 7.09
C LYS A 15 5.00 -8.28 6.21
N MET A 16 4.25 -9.32 5.85
CA MET A 16 3.04 -9.13 5.06
C MET A 16 2.01 -8.23 5.77
N LEU A 17 1.86 -8.40 7.09
CA LEU A 17 0.96 -7.59 7.91
C LEU A 17 1.38 -6.12 7.96
N ARG A 18 2.69 -5.84 7.99
CA ARG A 18 3.20 -4.47 7.87
C ARG A 18 2.76 -3.82 6.56
N GLY A 19 2.93 -4.50 5.43
CA GLY A 19 2.50 -3.98 4.14
C GLY A 19 0.99 -3.75 4.03
N VAL A 20 0.21 -4.71 4.54
CA VAL A 20 -1.25 -4.57 4.69
C VAL A 20 -1.60 -3.30 5.49
N ASN A 21 -0.96 -3.10 6.63
CA ASN A 21 -1.22 -1.96 7.50
C ASN A 21 -0.84 -0.63 6.83
N VAL A 22 0.24 -0.58 6.05
CA VAL A 22 0.63 0.63 5.31
C VAL A 22 -0.47 1.02 4.32
N LEU A 23 -0.92 0.07 3.50
CA LEU A 23 -2.01 0.29 2.54
C LEU A 23 -3.30 0.72 3.25
N ALA A 24 -3.73 -0.02 4.27
CA ALA A 24 -4.96 0.25 4.99
C ALA A 24 -4.93 1.61 5.70
N ASN A 25 -3.80 1.97 6.32
CA ASN A 25 -3.64 3.26 7.01
C ASN A 25 -3.68 4.44 6.04
N ALA A 26 -3.15 4.27 4.82
CA ALA A 26 -3.19 5.31 3.80
C ALA A 26 -4.59 5.48 3.17
N VAL A 27 -5.34 4.39 2.98
CA VAL A 27 -6.68 4.44 2.37
C VAL A 27 -7.75 4.87 3.38
N LYS A 28 -7.66 4.43 4.64
CA LYS A 28 -8.73 4.69 5.62
C LYS A 28 -8.99 6.18 5.88
N VAL A 29 -7.99 7.05 5.69
CA VAL A 29 -8.14 8.50 5.93
C VAL A 29 -9.05 9.16 4.90
N THR A 30 -9.28 8.53 3.76
CA THR A 30 -10.16 9.03 2.70
C THR A 30 -11.60 8.56 2.86
N LEU A 31 -11.92 7.73 3.86
CA LEU A 31 -13.23 7.11 4.02
C LEU A 31 -14.27 8.07 4.58
N GLY A 32 -15.48 8.03 4.01
CA GLY A 32 -16.66 8.72 4.51
C GLY A 32 -16.73 10.21 4.16
N PRO A 33 -17.84 10.89 4.52
CA PRO A 33 -18.07 12.30 4.15
C PRO A 33 -17.08 13.28 4.78
N LYS A 34 -16.40 12.87 5.86
CA LYS A 34 -15.34 13.64 6.55
C LYS A 34 -13.93 13.17 6.19
N GLY A 35 -13.78 12.40 5.10
CA GLY A 35 -12.48 11.95 4.59
C GLY A 35 -11.54 13.11 4.28
N ARG A 36 -10.26 12.90 4.56
CA ARG A 36 -9.16 13.85 4.35
C ARG A 36 -8.47 13.62 3.01
N ASN A 37 -7.76 14.64 2.56
CA ASN A 37 -6.95 14.55 1.35
C ASN A 37 -5.67 13.76 1.62
N VAL A 38 -5.30 12.93 0.65
CA VAL A 38 -3.97 12.32 0.53
C VAL A 38 -3.24 13.03 -0.61
N VAL A 39 -1.99 13.41 -0.36
CA VAL A 39 -1.14 14.08 -1.34
C VAL A 39 -0.16 13.07 -1.90
N ILE A 40 -0.15 12.92 -3.22
CA ILE A 40 0.63 11.93 -3.96
C ILE A 40 1.65 12.67 -4.84
N GLN A 41 2.92 12.29 -4.71
CA GLN A 41 3.98 12.82 -5.55
C GLN A 41 3.78 12.35 -7.00
N LYS A 42 3.98 13.26 -7.95
CA LYS A 42 4.07 12.93 -9.38
C LYS A 42 5.51 13.06 -9.84
N SER A 43 5.90 12.25 -10.82
CA SER A 43 7.23 12.32 -11.42
C SER A 43 7.50 13.65 -12.16
N PHE A 44 6.45 14.39 -12.51
CA PHE A 44 6.55 15.71 -13.12
C PHE A 44 5.37 16.61 -12.70
N GLY A 45 5.65 17.89 -12.49
CA GLY A 45 4.65 18.92 -12.16
C GLY A 45 4.24 18.95 -10.69
N ALA A 46 3.05 19.49 -10.42
CA ALA A 46 2.51 19.63 -9.07
C ALA A 46 2.01 18.28 -8.50
N PRO A 47 2.08 18.09 -7.16
CA PRO A 47 1.57 16.89 -6.53
C PRO A 47 0.05 16.76 -6.69
N ARG A 48 -0.45 15.52 -6.72
CA ARG A 48 -1.88 15.23 -6.82
C ARG A 48 -2.49 15.14 -5.43
N SER A 49 -3.45 16.01 -5.12
CA SER A 49 -4.29 15.88 -3.93
C SER A 49 -5.57 15.12 -4.29
N THR A 50 -5.88 14.03 -3.58
CA THR A 50 -7.08 13.21 -3.82
C THR A 50 -7.77 12.76 -2.53
N LYS A 51 -9.08 12.54 -2.60
CA LYS A 51 -9.88 11.84 -1.57
C LYS A 51 -10.38 10.47 -2.06
N ASP A 52 -9.96 10.05 -3.23
CA ASP A 52 -10.32 8.75 -3.77
C ASP A 52 -9.35 7.69 -3.25
N GLY A 53 -9.87 6.79 -2.41
CA GLY A 53 -9.11 5.69 -1.83
C GLY A 53 -8.59 4.69 -2.87
N VAL A 54 -9.29 4.53 -4.00
CA VAL A 54 -8.85 3.64 -5.10
C VAL A 54 -7.61 4.21 -5.77
N SER A 55 -7.60 5.52 -6.04
CA SER A 55 -6.40 6.21 -6.54
C SER A 55 -5.23 6.13 -5.55
N VAL A 56 -5.48 6.26 -4.25
CA VAL A 56 -4.43 6.13 -3.22
C VAL A 56 -3.85 4.72 -3.21
N ALA A 57 -4.69 3.68 -3.24
CA ALA A 57 -4.24 2.28 -3.21
C ALA A 57 -3.38 1.90 -4.43
N LYS A 58 -3.63 2.49 -5.60
CA LYS A 58 -2.87 2.24 -6.83
C LYS A 58 -1.43 2.74 -6.77
N GLU A 59 -1.20 3.81 -6.01
CA GLU A 59 0.09 4.51 -5.95
C GLU A 59 1.00 3.97 -4.83
N ILE A 60 0.51 2.99 -4.05
CA ILE A 60 1.29 2.36 -2.98
C ILE A 60 2.05 1.16 -3.52
N GLU A 61 3.36 1.28 -3.49
CA GLU A 61 4.32 0.23 -3.79
C GLU A 61 5.42 0.27 -2.73
N LEU A 62 5.74 -0.89 -2.15
CA LEU A 62 6.69 -1.00 -1.04
C LEU A 62 7.99 -1.65 -1.53
N GLU A 63 9.13 -1.19 -0.99
CA GLU A 63 10.45 -1.67 -1.37
C GLU A 63 10.70 -3.13 -0.91
N ASP A 64 10.24 -3.50 0.29
CA ASP A 64 10.34 -4.89 0.76
C ASP A 64 9.31 -5.76 0.04
N ALA A 65 9.80 -6.81 -0.62
CA ALA A 65 8.98 -7.69 -1.44
C ALA A 65 7.87 -8.42 -0.66
N PHE A 66 8.09 -8.75 0.62
CA PHE A 66 7.10 -9.44 1.46
C PHE A 66 6.04 -8.47 1.97
N GLU A 67 6.44 -7.24 2.33
CA GLU A 67 5.48 -6.18 2.66
C GLU A 67 4.65 -5.81 1.43
N ASN A 68 5.28 -5.61 0.26
CA ASN A 68 4.58 -5.31 -0.97
C ASN A 68 3.61 -6.43 -1.33
N MET A 69 4.02 -7.70 -1.21
CA MET A 69 3.13 -8.85 -1.44
C MET A 69 1.86 -8.77 -0.58
N GLY A 70 1.99 -8.47 0.72
CA GLY A 70 0.84 -8.29 1.61
C GLY A 70 -0.07 -7.13 1.18
N ALA A 71 0.51 -5.99 0.81
CA ALA A 71 -0.24 -4.85 0.29
C ALA A 71 -0.98 -5.19 -1.01
N GLN A 72 -0.31 -5.85 -1.96
CA GLN A 72 -0.88 -6.24 -3.25
C GLN A 72 -2.06 -7.21 -3.10
N MET A 73 -1.95 -8.19 -2.18
CA MET A 73 -3.03 -9.15 -1.93
C MET A 73 -4.34 -8.48 -1.52
N ILE A 74 -4.30 -7.50 -0.62
CA ILE A 74 -5.52 -6.79 -0.20
C ILE A 74 -6.01 -5.84 -1.29
N ARG A 75 -5.09 -5.21 -2.04
CA ARG A 75 -5.44 -4.34 -3.15
C ARG A 75 -6.22 -5.05 -4.26
N GLU A 76 -5.95 -6.33 -4.51
CA GLU A 76 -6.60 -7.11 -5.58
C GLU A 76 -7.96 -7.68 -5.16
N VAL A 77 -8.17 -7.90 -3.85
CA VAL A 77 -9.43 -8.42 -3.30
C VAL A 77 -10.47 -7.31 -3.06
N ALA A 78 -10.01 -6.08 -2.79
CA ALA A 78 -10.85 -4.92 -2.49
C ALA A 78 -11.24 -4.12 -3.75
#